data_AF-A0A8T4M9G2-F1
#
_entry.id   AF-A0A8T4M9G2-F1
#
_cell.length_a   1.000
_cell.length_b   1.000
_cell.length_c   1.000
_cell.angle_alpha   90.00
_cell.angle_beta   90.00
_cell.angle_gamma   90.00
#
_symmetry.space_group_name_H-M   'P 1'
#
loop_
_entity.id
_entity.type
_entity.pdbx_description
1 polymer ?
#
loop_
_entity_poly.entity_id
_entity_poly.type
_entity_poly.pdbx_seq_one_letter_code
_entity_poly.pdbx_strand_id
1 'polypeptide(L)' 'MTKADLFIDVKTQIILNFSLVTHREHDVKVAERIFKRNKIKDIFGVGDGAYDSEHFHEIARENGIIFYALLER' A
#
# COMPACT_ATOMS: atom_id res chain seq x y z
N MET A 1 -18.41 -4.79 6.61
CA MET A 1 -17.16 -4.58 7.37
C MET A 1 -16.61 -3.24 6.93
N THR A 2 -16.21 -2.39 7.88
CA THR A 2 -15.63 -1.07 7.60
C THR A 2 -14.14 -1.15 7.88
N LYS A 3 -13.31 -0.69 6.94
CA LYS A 3 -11.86 -0.65 7.08
C LYS A 3 -11.33 0.71 6.64
N ALA A 4 -10.23 1.12 7.28
CA ALA A 4 -9.49 2.31 6.90
C ALA A 4 -8.05 1.90 6.57
N ASP A 5 -7.61 2.27 5.38
CA ASP A 5 -6.27 2.00 4.88
C ASP A 5 -5.48 3.30 4.89
N LEU A 6 -4.29 3.27 5.48
CA LEU A 6 -3.42 4.42 5.65
C LEU A 6 -2.12 4.23 4.88
N PHE A 7 -1.67 5.29 4.21
CA PHE A 7 -0.36 5.37 3.60
C PHE A 7 0.45 6.41 4.33
N ILE A 8 1.53 5.99 5.00
CA ILE A 8 2.21 6.77 6.03
C ILE A 8 3.69 6.84 5.69
N ASP A 9 4.29 8.04 5.84
CA ASP A 9 5.75 8.15 5.98
C ASP A 9 6.14 7.75 7.40
N VAL A 10 6.76 6.58 7.52
CA VAL A 10 7.14 6.00 8.82
C VAL A 10 8.12 6.89 9.60
N LYS A 11 8.98 7.66 8.92
CA LYS A 11 9.99 8.48 9.59
C LYS A 11 9.37 9.70 10.26
N THR A 12 8.45 10.36 9.56
CA THR A 12 7.83 11.61 10.03
C THR A 12 6.47 11.39 10.69
N GLN A 13 5.91 10.17 10.60
CA GLN A 13 4.58 9.81 11.07
C GLN A 13 3.47 10.62 10.38
N ILE A 14 3.71 11.09 9.15
CA ILE A 14 2.73 11.84 8.36
C ILE A 14 1.90 10.87 7.54
N ILE A 15 0.57 11.03 7.61
CA ILE A 15 -0.36 10.34 6.71
C ILE A 15 -0.29 11.02 5.35
N LEU A 16 0.29 10.34 4.37
CA LEU A 16 0.40 10.79 2.98
C LEU A 16 -0.92 10.62 2.25
N ASN A 17 -1.68 9.57 2.56
CA ASN A 17 -2.99 9.30 1.99
C ASN A 17 -3.81 8.35 2.87
N PHE A 18 -5.12 8.32 2.66
CA PHE A 18 -6.01 7.37 3.31
C PHE A 18 -7.17 6.93 2.40
N SER A 19 -7.73 5.77 2.69
CA SER A 19 -8.97 5.29 2.08
C SER A 19 -9.88 4.71 3.14
N LEU A 20 -11.16 5.05 3.09
CA LEU A 20 -12.20 4.48 3.94
C LEU A 20 -13.12 3.62 3.08
N VAL A 21 -13.18 2.32 3.37
CA VAL A 21 -14.05 1.38 2.66
C VAL A 21 -15.12 0.87 3.61
N THR A 22 -16.38 1.08 3.24
CA THR A 22 -17.56 0.68 4.03
C THR A 22 -18.23 -0.60 3.53
N HIS A 23 -17.73 -1.17 2.44
CA HIS A 23 -18.21 -2.40 1.81
C HIS A 23 -17.07 -3.43 1.67
N ARG A 24 -17.39 -4.64 1.21
CA ARG A 24 -16.37 -5.68 1.00
C ARG A 24 -15.53 -5.33 -0.22
N GLU A 25 -14.25 -5.05 -0.01
CA GLU A 25 -13.27 -4.79 -1.06
C GLU A 25 -11.94 -5.44 -0.67
N HIS A 26 -11.17 -5.93 -1.64
CA HIS A 26 -9.83 -6.47 -1.40
C HIS A 26 -8.84 -5.35 -1.12
N ASP A 27 -7.95 -5.57 -0.15
CA ASP A 27 -6.93 -4.62 0.30
C ASP A 27 -6.04 -4.14 -0.88
N VAL A 28 -5.62 -5.07 -1.75
CA VAL A 28 -4.85 -4.79 -2.98
C VAL A 28 -5.50 -3.71 -3.86
N LYS A 29 -6.83 -3.72 -4.02
CA LYS A 29 -7.55 -2.72 -4.85
C LYS A 29 -7.54 -1.33 -4.22
N VAL A 30 -7.54 -1.27 -2.89
CA VAL A 30 -7.46 -0.02 -2.15
C VAL A 30 -6.07 0.59 -2.28
N ALA A 31 -5.02 -0.22 -2.10
CA ALA A 31 -3.66 0.26 -2.23
C ALA A 31 -3.28 0.64 -3.68
N GLU A 32 -3.75 -0.10 -4.69
CA GLU A 32 -3.64 0.31 -6.10
C GLU A 32 -4.21 1.72 -6.33
N ARG A 33 -5.38 1.99 -5.74
CA ARG A 33 -6.05 3.30 -5.82
C ARG A 33 -5.24 4.39 -5.10
N ILE A 34 -4.65 4.08 -3.95
CA ILE A 34 -3.76 5.00 -3.23
C ILE A 34 -2.53 5.32 -4.09
N PHE A 35 -1.87 4.32 -4.68
CA PHE A 35 -0.68 4.54 -5.50
C PHE A 35 -0.98 5.40 -6.73
N LYS A 36 -2.06 5.11 -7.45
CA LYS A 36 -2.49 5.93 -8.61
C LYS A 36 -2.82 7.38 -8.26
N ARG A 37 -3.29 7.65 -7.04
CA ARG A 37 -3.62 9.00 -6.57
C ARG A 37 -2.39 9.81 -6.18
N ASN A 38 -1.29 9.15 -5.82
CA ASN A 38 -0.07 9.81 -5.36
C ASN A 38 0.96 9.92 -6.48
N LYS A 39 1.78 10.97 -6.43
CA LYS A 39 2.92 11.16 -7.36
C LYS A 39 4.26 10.72 -6.76
N ILE A 40 4.22 10.16 -5.56
CA ILE A 40 5.40 9.71 -4.82
C ILE A 40 5.92 8.44 -5.50
N LYS A 41 7.15 8.52 -6.00
CA LYS A 41 7.85 7.44 -6.71
C LYS A 41 9.23 7.26 -6.08
N ASP A 42 9.89 6.15 -6.43
CA ASP A 42 11.23 5.78 -5.99
C ASP A 42 11.34 5.68 -4.47
N ILE A 43 10.26 5.22 -3.84
CA ILE A 43 10.18 4.99 -2.40
C ILE A 43 10.15 3.49 -2.07
N PHE A 44 10.61 3.17 -0.86
CA PHE A 44 10.51 1.82 -0.32
C PHE A 44 9.18 1.65 0.41
N GLY A 45 8.43 0.61 0.03
CA GLY A 45 7.18 0.24 0.66
C GLY A 45 7.31 -1.06 1.45
N VAL A 46 6.59 -1.16 2.56
CA VAL A 46 6.43 -2.39 3.35
C VAL A 46 4.94 -2.67 3.46
N GLY A 47 4.55 -3.92 3.18
CA GLY A 47 3.18 -4.40 3.34
C GLY A 47 3.04 -5.17 4.63
N ASP A 48 1.90 -5.00 5.30
CA ASP A 48 1.53 -5.83 6.44
C ASP A 48 0.44 -6.82 6.03
N GLY A 49 0.50 -8.05 6.55
CA GLY A 49 -0.48 -9.12 6.34
C GLY A 49 -0.91 -9.31 4.88
N ALA A 50 -2.16 -8.97 4.56
CA ALA A 50 -2.78 -9.20 3.25
C ALA A 50 -2.14 -8.40 2.09
N TYR A 51 -1.23 -7.46 2.40
CA TYR A 51 -0.44 -6.73 1.41
C TYR A 51 0.84 -7.48 1.00
N ASP A 52 1.23 -8.55 1.69
CA ASP A 52 2.35 -9.40 1.30
C ASP A 52 1.91 -10.42 0.24
N SER A 53 1.83 -9.97 -1.02
CA SER A 53 1.51 -10.82 -2.16
C SER A 53 2.26 -10.40 -3.41
N GLU A 54 2.70 -11.37 -4.22
CA GLU A 54 3.47 -11.10 -5.43
C GLU A 54 2.73 -10.18 -6.41
N HIS A 55 1.42 -10.40 -6.59
CA HIS A 55 0.57 -9.55 -7.43
C HIS A 55 0.57 -8.09 -6.96
N PHE A 56 0.57 -7.85 -5.64
CA PHE A 56 0.64 -6.49 -5.12
C PHE A 56 2.02 -5.86 -5.35
N HIS A 57 3.09 -6.65 -5.27
CA HIS A 57 4.44 -6.16 -5.54
C HIS A 57 4.61 -5.72 -6.99
N GLU A 58 3.94 -6.37 -7.94
CA GLU A 58 3.91 -5.95 -9.34
C GLU A 58 3.20 -4.60 -9.50
N ILE A 59 2.00 -4.46 -8.93
CA ILE A 59 1.23 -3.20 -8.94
C ILE A 59 2.05 -2.06 -8.31
N ALA A 60 2.71 -2.31 -7.18
CA ALA A 60 3.55 -1.31 -6.53
C ALA A 60 4.72 -0.88 -7.44
N ARG A 61 5.41 -1.85 -8.06
CA ARG A 61 6.52 -1.59 -8.99
C ARG A 61 6.09 -0.78 -10.22
N GLU A 62 4.94 -1.09 -10.81
CA GLU A 62 4.37 -0.32 -11.93
C GLU A 62 4.09 1.14 -11.55
N ASN A 63 3.80 1.40 -10.27
CA ASN A 63 3.58 2.75 -9.75
C ASN A 63 4.86 3.42 -9.20
N GLY A 64 6.03 2.79 -9.39
CA GLY A 64 7.33 3.34 -8.98
C GLY A 64 7.64 3.15 -7.49
N ILE A 65 7.02 2.18 -6.82
CA ILE A 65 7.27 1.86 -5.42
C ILE A 65 8.01 0.52 -5.35
N ILE A 66 9.16 0.50 -4.71
CA ILE A 66 9.94 -0.72 -4.47
C ILE A 66 9.38 -1.35 -3.19
N PHE A 67 8.50 -2.33 -3.35
CA PHE A 67 7.89 -3.06 -2.24
C PHE A 67 8.78 -4.23 -1.80
N TYR A 68 8.99 -4.35 -0.49
CA TYR A 68 9.68 -5.50 0.10
C TYR A 68 8.69 -6.41 0.82
N ALA A 69 8.80 -7.72 0.56
CA ALA A 69 8.31 -8.74 1.48
C ALA A 69 9.36 -8.91 2.56
N LEU A 70 8.92 -9.09 3.82
CA LEU A 70 9.81 -9.63 4.83
C LEU A 70 10.10 -11.08 4.44
N LEU A 71 11.37 -11.41 4.20
CA LEU A 71 11.79 -12.81 4.10
C LEU A 71 11.45 -13.47 5.45
N GLU A 72 10.44 -14.33 5.49
CA GLU A 72 10.19 -15.19 6.64
C GLU A 72 11.49 -15.96 6.95
N ARG A 73 11.93 -15.86 8.20
CA ARG A 73 13.08 -16.61 8.74
C ARG A 73 12.60 -17.89 9.39
#